data_AF-A0A954HR24-F1
#
_entry.id   AF-A0A954HR24-F1
#
_cell.length_a   1.000
_cell.length_b   1.000
_cell.length_c   1.000
_cell.angle_alpha   90.00
_cell.angle_beta   90.00
_cell.angle_gamma   90.00
#
_symmetry.space_group_name_H-M   'P 1'
#
loop_
_entity.id
_entity.type
_entity.pdbx_description
1 polymer ?
#
loop_
_entity_poly.entity_id
_entity_poly.type
_entity_poly.pdbx_seq_one_letter_code
_entity_poly.pdbx_strand_id
1 'polypeptide(L)'
;MKKSKHLEILSVHVAGGKTIRAAADLIGISEATAYSISSSDEFRQSVSRLRSEAINAAVGALSDAASKAVATLLELLSPEHEPAVRLNASKAILTHLGPLSEHGELRQRIQDIETKAQLKVAR
;
A
#
# COMPACT_ATOMS: atom_id res chain seq x y z
N MET A 1 4.35 -6.66 31.37
CA MET A 1 4.61 -7.60 30.25
C MET A 1 3.35 -8.13 29.56
N LYS A 2 2.39 -8.79 30.24
CA LYS A 2 1.20 -9.38 29.57
C LYS A 2 0.37 -8.39 28.74
N LYS A 3 0.09 -7.19 29.26
CA LYS A 3 -0.72 -6.16 28.56
C LYS A 3 -0.10 -5.67 27.25
N SER A 4 1.23 -5.53 27.20
CA SER A 4 1.98 -5.14 25.98
C SER A 4 1.91 -6.24 24.90
N LYS A 5 2.05 -7.51 25.28
CA LYS A 5 1.89 -8.63 24.33
C LYS A 5 0.49 -8.72 23.75
N HIS A 6 -0.56 -8.55 24.57
CA HIS A 6 -1.93 -8.54 24.07
C HIS A 6 -2.20 -7.36 23.13
N LEU A 7 -1.63 -6.17 23.40
CA LEU A 7 -1.72 -5.02 22.52
C LEU A 7 -1.12 -5.31 21.15
N GLU A 8 0.10 -5.84 21.08
CA GLU A 8 0.78 -6.15 19.81
C GLU A 8 -0.04 -7.14 18.97
N ILE A 9 -0.44 -8.28 19.54
CA ILE A 9 -1.15 -9.34 18.80
C ILE A 9 -2.54 -8.85 18.38
N LEU A 10 -3.25 -8.11 19.25
CA LEU A 10 -4.54 -7.50 18.90
C LEU A 10 -4.36 -6.50 17.74
N SER A 11 -3.30 -5.69 17.76
CA SER A 11 -3.01 -4.70 16.71
C SER A 11 -2.78 -5.37 15.36
N VAL A 12 -2.03 -6.49 15.32
CA VAL A 12 -1.78 -7.26 14.08
C VAL A 12 -3.09 -7.75 13.45
N HIS A 13 -3.95 -8.36 14.24
CA HIS A 13 -5.22 -8.88 13.73
C HIS A 13 -6.18 -7.80 13.25
N VAL A 14 -6.21 -6.65 13.95
CA VAL A 14 -7.08 -5.52 13.60
C VAL A 14 -6.53 -4.74 12.40
N ALA A 15 -5.20 -4.61 12.29
CA ALA A 15 -4.55 -4.09 11.11
C ALA A 15 -4.87 -4.95 9.87
N GLY A 16 -4.90 -6.28 10.04
CA GLY A 16 -5.33 -7.25 9.03
C GLY A 16 -6.84 -7.32 8.78
N GLY A 17 -7.65 -6.40 9.34
CA GLY A 17 -9.07 -6.23 9.00
C GLY A 17 -10.07 -6.93 9.92
N LYS A 18 -9.63 -7.60 10.99
CA LYS A 18 -10.57 -8.16 11.99
C LYS A 18 -11.18 -7.05 12.86
N THR A 19 -12.41 -7.27 13.31
CA THR A 19 -13.02 -6.42 14.36
C THR A 19 -12.32 -6.64 15.70
N ILE A 20 -12.44 -5.68 16.64
CA ILE A 20 -11.88 -5.81 17.99
C ILE A 20 -12.38 -7.10 18.66
N ARG A 21 -13.68 -7.41 18.54
CA ARG A 21 -14.30 -8.64 19.06
C ARG A 21 -13.69 -9.90 18.44
N ALA A 22 -13.68 -10.00 17.11
CA ALA A 22 -13.16 -11.17 16.43
C ALA A 22 -11.65 -11.40 16.71
N ALA A 23 -10.90 -10.31 16.89
CA ALA A 23 -9.50 -10.39 17.29
C ALA A 23 -9.35 -10.80 18.77
N ALA A 24 -10.21 -10.33 19.67
CA ALA A 24 -10.23 -10.71 21.09
C ALA A 24 -10.49 -12.21 21.28
N ASP A 25 -11.50 -12.73 20.57
CA ASP A 25 -11.84 -14.16 20.59
C ASP A 25 -10.67 -15.01 20.09
N LEU A 26 -10.02 -14.57 19.00
CA LEU A 26 -8.90 -15.27 18.39
C LEU A 26 -7.67 -15.35 19.31
N ILE A 27 -7.39 -14.30 20.09
CA ILE A 27 -6.22 -14.24 20.98
C ILE A 27 -6.53 -14.69 22.41
N GLY A 28 -7.79 -15.06 22.70
CA GLY A 28 -8.23 -15.58 23.99
C GLY A 28 -8.29 -14.55 25.11
N ILE A 29 -8.73 -13.31 24.83
CA ILE A 29 -8.98 -12.29 25.86
C ILE A 29 -10.45 -11.86 25.90
N SER A 30 -10.90 -11.34 27.04
CA SER A 30 -12.25 -10.78 27.15
C SER A 30 -12.43 -9.54 26.27
N GLU A 31 -13.63 -9.36 25.73
CA GLU A 31 -13.99 -8.15 24.96
C GLU A 31 -13.70 -6.87 25.76
N ALA A 32 -14.03 -6.84 27.05
CA ALA A 32 -13.75 -5.69 27.91
C ALA A 32 -12.25 -5.32 27.95
N THR A 33 -11.37 -6.33 27.99
CA THR A 33 -9.91 -6.10 27.93
C THR A 33 -9.49 -5.61 26.56
N ALA A 34 -10.02 -6.20 25.48
CA ALA A 34 -9.71 -5.79 24.11
C ALA A 34 -10.15 -4.36 23.83
N TYR A 35 -11.35 -3.96 24.26
CA TYR A 35 -11.84 -2.59 24.13
C TYR A 35 -11.04 -1.59 24.96
N SER A 36 -10.65 -1.96 26.19
CA SER A 36 -9.75 -1.15 27.02
C SER A 36 -8.40 -0.92 26.34
N ILE A 37 -7.81 -1.96 25.75
CA ILE A 37 -6.56 -1.85 24.97
C ILE A 37 -6.78 -0.98 23.72
N SER A 38 -7.88 -1.20 22.98
CA SER A 38 -8.14 -0.48 21.73
C SER A 38 -8.37 1.02 21.90
N SER A 39 -8.68 1.44 23.12
CA SER A 39 -8.88 2.84 23.47
C SER A 39 -7.56 3.58 23.72
N SER A 40 -6.43 2.88 23.84
CA SER A 40 -5.12 3.51 24.03
C SER A 40 -4.57 4.07 22.72
N ASP A 41 -3.84 5.19 22.83
CA ASP A 41 -3.18 5.79 21.67
C ASP A 41 -2.07 4.89 21.12
N GLU A 42 -1.41 4.11 21.98
CA GLU A 42 -0.39 3.14 21.59
C GLU A 42 -0.96 2.07 20.65
N PHE A 43 -2.18 1.59 20.92
CA PHE A 43 -2.86 0.63 20.04
C PHE A 43 -3.19 1.26 18.69
N ARG A 44 -3.75 2.47 18.68
CA ARG A 44 -4.08 3.19 17.44
C ARG A 44 -2.85 3.45 16.58
N GLN A 45 -1.75 3.88 17.19
CA GLN A 45 -0.47 4.06 16.52
C GLN A 45 0.07 2.75 15.97
N SER A 46 0.00 1.67 16.74
CA SER A 46 0.43 0.34 16.29
C SER A 46 -0.37 -0.15 15.08
N VAL A 47 -1.71 -0.07 15.12
CA VAL A 47 -2.57 -0.44 13.99
C VAL A 47 -2.29 0.43 12.77
N SER A 48 -2.16 1.75 12.95
CA SER A 48 -1.86 2.67 11.85
C SER A 48 -0.52 2.32 11.20
N ARG A 49 0.53 2.11 12.00
CA ARG A 49 1.86 1.73 11.51
C ARG A 49 1.82 0.42 10.72
N LEU A 50 1.19 -0.62 11.27
CA LEU A 50 1.07 -1.92 10.61
C LEU A 50 0.29 -1.84 9.28
N ARG A 51 -0.75 -1.00 9.21
CA ARG A 51 -1.47 -0.75 7.96
C ARG A 51 -0.61 -0.01 6.95
N SER A 52 0.13 1.02 7.37
CA SER A 52 1.07 1.72 6.49
C SER A 52 2.14 0.77 5.95
N GLU A 53 2.72 -0.08 6.80
CA GLU A 53 3.69 -1.11 6.38
C GLU A 53 3.09 -2.07 5.34
N ALA A 54 1.86 -2.55 5.56
CA ALA A 54 1.18 -3.44 4.62
C ALA A 54 0.86 -2.75 3.28
N ILE A 55 0.41 -1.49 3.31
CA ILE A 55 0.15 -0.71 2.10
C ILE A 55 1.45 -0.49 1.32
N ASN A 56 2.54 -0.12 2.00
CA ASN A 56 3.84 0.09 1.37
C ASN A 56 4.35 -1.19 0.70
N ALA A 57 4.20 -2.34 1.36
CA ALA A 57 4.52 -3.64 0.77
C ALA A 57 3.68 -3.93 -0.49
N ALA A 58 2.37 -3.68 -0.44
CA ALA A 58 1.48 -3.85 -1.59
C ALA A 58 1.83 -2.93 -2.76
N VAL A 59 2.17 -1.66 -2.49
CA VAL A 59 2.64 -0.71 -3.50
C VAL A 59 3.93 -1.19 -4.16
N GLY A 60 4.87 -1.75 -3.39
CA GLY A 60 6.06 -2.38 -3.94
C GLY A 60 5.74 -3.53 -4.89
N ALA A 61 4.84 -4.44 -4.48
CA ALA A 61 4.41 -5.55 -5.32
C ALA A 61 3.68 -5.09 -6.61
N LEU A 62 2.83 -4.06 -6.51
CA LEU A 62 2.17 -3.46 -7.67
C LEU A 62 3.16 -2.80 -8.63
N SER A 63 4.23 -2.19 -8.11
CA SER A 63 5.28 -1.57 -8.93
C SER A 63 6.06 -2.62 -9.74
N ASP A 64 6.36 -3.77 -9.11
CA ASP A 64 6.95 -4.92 -9.81
C ASP A 64 6.00 -5.48 -10.89
N ALA A 65 4.72 -5.69 -10.55
CA ALA A 65 3.72 -6.16 -11.49
C ALA A 65 3.53 -5.19 -12.68
N ALA A 66 3.55 -3.89 -12.43
CA ALA A 66 3.47 -2.87 -13.48
C ALA A 66 4.68 -2.96 -14.43
N SER A 67 5.89 -3.19 -13.90
CA SER A 67 7.09 -3.38 -14.72
C SER A 67 6.98 -4.60 -15.64
N LYS A 68 6.43 -5.71 -15.11
CA LYS A 68 6.14 -6.92 -15.90
C LYS A 68 5.08 -6.67 -16.96
N ALA A 69 4.01 -5.95 -16.63
CA ALA A 69 2.97 -5.58 -17.60
C ALA A 69 3.53 -4.74 -18.75
N VAL A 70 4.44 -3.80 -18.47
CA VAL A 70 5.15 -3.03 -19.51
C VAL A 70 5.97 -3.95 -20.41
N ALA A 71 6.72 -4.90 -19.83
CA ALA A 71 7.48 -5.88 -20.62
C ALA A 71 6.57 -6.70 -21.55
N THR A 72 5.43 -7.16 -21.06
CA THR A 72 4.43 -7.85 -21.88
C THR A 72 3.87 -6.95 -22.97
N LEU A 73 3.53 -5.69 -22.68
CA LEU A 73 3.04 -4.77 -23.70
C LEU A 73 4.08 -4.54 -24.81
N LEU A 74 5.36 -4.48 -24.47
CA LEU A 74 6.46 -4.36 -25.44
C LEU A 74 6.61 -5.62 -26.30
N GLU A 75 6.54 -6.81 -25.69
CA GLU A 75 6.55 -8.09 -26.40
C GLU A 75 5.40 -8.15 -27.43
N LEU A 76 4.20 -7.74 -27.03
CA LEU A 76 3.00 -7.73 -27.87
C LEU A 76 3.10 -6.78 -29.08
N LEU A 77 4.12 -5.92 -29.17
CA LEU A 77 4.39 -5.10 -30.36
C LEU A 77 5.13 -5.87 -31.46
N SER A 78 5.71 -7.03 -31.15
CA SER A 78 6.43 -7.89 -32.08
C SER A 78 5.61 -8.17 -33.35
N PRO A 79 6.23 -8.21 -34.54
CA PRO A 79 5.54 -8.56 -35.79
C PRO A 79 4.97 -9.99 -35.80
N GLU A 80 5.36 -10.83 -34.84
CA GLU A 80 4.85 -12.21 -34.68
C GLU A 80 3.40 -12.26 -34.19
N HIS A 81 2.90 -11.17 -33.60
CA HIS A 81 1.51 -11.07 -33.15
C HIS A 81 0.60 -10.43 -34.20
N GLU A 82 -0.68 -10.82 -34.14
CA GLU A 82 -1.73 -10.28 -35.00
C GLU A 82 -1.78 -8.74 -34.98
N PRO A 83 -2.01 -8.07 -36.13
CA PRO A 83 -2.03 -6.60 -36.19
C PRO A 83 -2.95 -5.92 -35.16
N ALA A 84 -4.09 -6.54 -34.85
CA ALA A 84 -5.03 -6.03 -33.85
C ALA A 84 -4.46 -6.08 -32.42
N VAL A 85 -3.70 -7.13 -32.08
CA VAL A 85 -3.04 -7.27 -30.77
C VAL A 85 -1.98 -6.18 -30.61
N ARG A 86 -1.16 -5.98 -31.63
CA ARG A 86 -0.12 -4.94 -31.68
C ARG A 86 -0.72 -3.54 -31.57
N LEU A 87 -1.83 -3.28 -32.26
CA LEU A 87 -2.55 -2.01 -32.18
C LEU A 87 -3.08 -1.74 -30.77
N ASN A 88 -3.65 -2.75 -30.10
CA ASN A 88 -4.17 -2.61 -28.75
C ASN A 88 -3.04 -2.39 -27.73
N ALA A 89 -1.92 -3.11 -27.85
CA ALA A 89 -0.74 -2.88 -27.03
C ALA A 89 -0.17 -1.48 -27.23
N SER A 90 -0.07 -1.02 -28.48
CA SER A 90 0.37 0.35 -28.82
C SER A 90 -0.54 1.40 -28.19
N LYS A 91 -1.86 1.23 -28.28
CA LYS A 91 -2.84 2.13 -27.66
C LYS A 91 -2.69 2.17 -26.15
N ALA A 92 -2.59 1.01 -25.49
CA ALA A 92 -2.43 0.94 -24.05
C ALA A 92 -1.17 1.68 -23.57
N ILE A 93 -0.04 1.47 -24.26
CA ILE A 93 1.21 2.19 -23.97
C ILE A 93 1.01 3.71 -24.08
N LEU A 94 0.47 4.17 -25.21
CA LEU A 94 0.29 5.61 -25.46
C LEU A 94 -0.71 6.26 -24.50
N THR A 95 -1.77 5.55 -24.12
CA THR A 95 -2.75 6.03 -23.14
C THR A 95 -2.13 6.25 -21.76
N HIS A 96 -1.20 5.39 -21.33
CA HIS A 96 -0.60 5.48 -19.99
C HIS A 96 0.67 6.33 -19.94
N LEU A 97 1.33 6.60 -21.07
CA LEU A 97 2.57 7.36 -21.12
C LEU A 97 2.43 8.79 -20.57
N GLY A 98 1.39 9.52 -21.00
CA GLY A 98 1.13 10.89 -20.56
C GLY A 98 0.95 11.01 -19.04
N PRO A 99 -0.04 10.31 -18.44
CA PRO A 99 -0.27 10.34 -17.00
C PRO A 99 0.95 9.94 -16.16
N LEU A 100 1.73 8.94 -16.59
CA LEU A 100 2.94 8.52 -15.87
C LEU A 100 4.02 9.61 -15.88
N SER A 101 4.22 10.27 -17.03
CA SER A 101 5.16 11.40 -17.14
C SER A 101 4.74 12.56 -16.25
N GLU A 102 3.46 12.93 -16.27
CA GLU A 102 2.91 13.99 -15.42
C GLU A 102 3.04 13.67 -13.93
N HIS A 103 2.74 12.43 -13.52
CA HIS A 103 2.93 12.00 -12.12
C HIS A 103 4.38 12.06 -11.68
N GLY A 104 5.34 11.72 -12.55
CA GLY A 104 6.76 11.85 -12.29
C GLY A 104 7.18 13.31 -12.06
N GLU A 105 6.74 14.21 -12.94
CA GLU A 105 7.00 15.65 -12.80
C GLU A 105 6.38 16.24 -11.53
N LEU A 106 5.10 15.92 -11.26
CA LEU A 106 4.40 16.39 -10.06
C LEU A 106 5.09 15.90 -8.79
N ARG A 107 5.52 14.63 -8.74
CA ARG A 107 6.28 14.08 -7.60
C ARG A 107 7.58 14.85 -7.37
N GLN A 108 8.33 15.15 -8.43
CA GLN A 108 9.56 15.92 -8.32
C GLN A 108 9.29 17.34 -7.79
N ARG A 109 8.28 18.02 -8.33
CA ARG A 109 7.89 19.37 -7.91
C ARG A 109 7.44 19.42 -6.45
N ILE A 110 6.69 18.41 -5.99
CA ILE A 110 6.29 18.28 -4.58
C ILE A 110 7.52 18.10 -3.70
N GLN A 111 8.43 17.20 -4.06
CA GLN A 111 9.66 16.97 -3.31
C GLN A 111 10.53 18.23 -3.19
N ASP A 112 10.62 19.02 -4.27
CA ASP A 112 11.36 20.28 -4.27
C ASP A 112 10.72 21.31 -3.32
N ILE A 113 9.39 21.40 -3.30
CA ILE A 113 8.63 22.28 -2.40
C ILE A 113 8.83 21.84 -0.94
N GLU A 114 8.68 20.55 -0.65
CA GLU A 114 8.87 20.00 0.70
C GLU A 114 10.28 20.28 1.23
N THR A 115 11.29 20.11 0.38
CA THR A 115 12.69 20.39 0.71
C THR A 115 12.91 21.87 1.00
N LYS A 116 12.41 22.77 0.15
CA LYS A 116 12.57 24.22 0.31
C LYS A 116 11.82 24.76 1.52
N ALA A 117 10.65 24.21 1.81
CA ALA A 117 9.79 24.63 2.92
C ALA A 117 10.15 23.97 4.26
N GLN A 118 11.17 23.10 4.30
CA GLN A 118 11.54 22.29 5.48
C GLN A 118 10.37 21.45 6.02
N LEU A 119 9.41 21.10 5.17
CA LEU A 119 8.26 20.29 5.54
C LEU A 119 8.70 18.82 5.52
N LYS A 120 8.72 18.18 6.69
CA LYS A 120 8.83 16.73 6.77
C LYS A 120 7.44 16.11 6.73
N VAL A 121 7.05 15.59 5.57
CA VAL A 121 5.90 14.69 5.50
C VAL A 121 6.36 13.32 6.01
N ALA A 122 5.56 12.71 6.89
CA ALA A 122 5.79 11.34 7.34
C ALA A 122 5.72 10.40 6.12
N ARG A 123 6.85 9.76 5.80
CA ARG A 123 6.92 8.71 4.77
C ARG A 123 6.34 7.39 5.28
#